data_AF-A0A0B5FIW1-F1
#
_entry.id   AF-A0A0B5FIW1-F1
#
_cell.length_a   1.000
_cell.length_b   1.000
_cell.length_c   1.000
_cell.angle_alpha   90.00
_cell.angle_beta   90.00
_cell.angle_gamma   90.00
#
_symmetry.space_group_name_H-M   'P 1'
#
loop_
_entity.id
_entity.type
_entity.pdbx_description
1 polymer ?
#
loop_
_entity_poly.entity_id
_entity_poly.type
_entity_poly.pdbx_seq_one_letter_code
_entity_poly.pdbx_strand_id
1 'polypeptide(L)'
;MPYTLFVIDKKDTSVALGDFVAFYADERTRPWFEPGTLMIKEVRATAGDRIRIEKGQMFINDAEVDYGRIDPEVVSKIEEKKKVTPSFDREMVLEEMRFWVMGNQPRTFDSRYWGPISSEQIVGQAYPLF
;
A
#
# COMPACT_ATOMS: atom_id res chain seq x y z
N MET A 1 2.76 -8.55 9.93
CA MET A 1 2.46 -9.77 9.15
C MET A 1 3.00 -10.97 9.90
N PRO A 2 2.23 -12.07 10.03
CA PRO A 2 2.72 -13.29 10.70
C PRO A 2 3.74 -14.05 9.85
N TYR A 3 3.79 -13.77 8.55
CA TYR A 3 4.66 -14.46 7.59
C TYR A 3 6.06 -13.88 7.55
N THR A 4 7.03 -14.78 7.46
CA THR A 4 8.46 -14.50 7.36
C THR A 4 9.05 -14.96 6.04
N LEU A 5 8.43 -15.96 5.39
CA LEU A 5 8.87 -16.50 4.11
C LEU A 5 7.79 -16.40 3.03
N PHE A 6 8.20 -15.93 1.84
CA PHE A 6 7.36 -15.83 0.65
C PHE A 6 8.06 -16.46 -0.56
N VAL A 7 7.28 -17.05 -1.46
CA VAL A 7 7.72 -17.42 -2.82
C VAL A 7 7.15 -16.41 -3.81
N ILE A 8 8.00 -15.84 -4.65
CA ILE A 8 7.57 -14.89 -5.68
C ILE A 8 7.51 -15.61 -7.03
N ASP A 9 6.32 -15.79 -7.57
CA ASP A 9 6.13 -16.26 -8.94
C ASP A 9 6.18 -15.06 -9.90
N LYS A 10 7.31 -14.91 -10.59
CA LYS A 10 7.53 -13.80 -11.54
C LYS A 10 6.80 -13.98 -12.87
N LYS A 11 6.23 -15.15 -13.14
CA LYS A 11 5.44 -15.41 -14.36
C LYS A 11 3.98 -15.06 -14.16
N ASP A 12 3.52 -15.08 -12.91
CA ASP A 12 2.16 -14.70 -12.55
C ASP A 12 2.11 -13.24 -12.12
N THR A 13 1.63 -12.40 -13.02
CA THR A 13 1.38 -10.97 -12.78
C THR A 13 -0.11 -10.67 -12.67
N SER A 14 -0.95 -11.70 -12.51
CA SER A 14 -2.36 -11.49 -12.20
C SER A 14 -2.50 -10.94 -10.78
N VAL A 15 -3.47 -10.04 -10.61
CA VAL A 15 -3.67 -9.34 -9.34
C VAL A 15 -5.14 -9.31 -9.03
N ALA A 16 -5.51 -9.91 -7.91
CA ALA A 16 -6.85 -9.90 -7.35
C ALA A 16 -6.84 -9.35 -5.92
N LEU A 17 -8.04 -9.05 -5.42
CA LEU A 17 -8.25 -8.65 -4.05
C LEU A 17 -7.78 -9.76 -3.08
N GLY A 18 -7.00 -9.37 -2.06
CA GLY A 18 -6.46 -10.29 -1.05
C GLY A 18 -5.11 -10.91 -1.42
N ASP A 19 -4.65 -10.75 -2.66
CA ASP A 19 -3.35 -11.27 -3.06
C ASP A 19 -2.21 -10.50 -2.41
N PHE A 20 -1.11 -11.19 -2.15
CA PHE A 20 0.14 -10.54 -1.82
C PHE A 20 0.94 -10.36 -3.11
N VAL A 21 1.36 -9.14 -3.39
CA VAL A 21 2.13 -8.82 -4.59
C VAL A 21 3.51 -8.33 -4.21
N ALA A 22 4.52 -8.80 -4.94
CA ALA A 22 5.87 -8.25 -4.90
C ALA A 22 5.97 -7.13 -5.93
N PHE A 23 6.42 -5.94 -5.53
CA PHE A 23 6.53 -4.77 -6.41
C PHE A 23 7.75 -3.93 -6.05
N TYR A 24 8.21 -3.12 -7.01
CA TYR A 24 9.28 -2.17 -6.79
C TYR A 24 8.76 -0.83 -6.25
N ALA A 25 9.39 -0.39 -5.16
CA ALA A 25 9.20 0.94 -4.61
C ALA A 25 9.62 2.03 -5.61
N ASP A 26 9.03 3.21 -5.50
CA ASP A 26 9.34 4.38 -6.32
C ASP A 26 9.69 5.62 -5.46
N GLU A 27 9.86 6.78 -6.08
CA GLU A 27 10.24 8.02 -5.40
C GLU A 27 9.35 8.39 -4.21
N ARG A 28 8.07 7.97 -4.19
CA ARG A 28 7.13 8.31 -3.13
C ARG A 28 7.52 7.69 -1.79
N THR A 29 8.28 6.59 -1.80
CA THR A 29 8.72 5.88 -0.59
C THR A 29 9.99 6.45 0.04
N ARG A 30 10.65 7.43 -0.62
CA ARG A 30 11.81 8.10 -0.05
C ARG A 30 11.43 8.93 1.20
N PRO A 31 12.35 9.07 2.18
CA PRO A 31 13.73 8.55 2.18
C PRO A 31 13.89 7.17 2.84
N TRP A 32 12.79 6.46 3.17
CA TRP A 32 12.89 5.19 3.90
C TRP A 32 13.23 4.00 3.02
N PHE A 33 12.76 4.02 1.78
CA PHE A 33 13.06 2.98 0.79
C PHE A 33 13.51 3.64 -0.50
N GLU A 34 14.67 3.20 -1.00
CA GLU A 34 15.19 3.65 -2.29
C GLU A 34 14.33 3.07 -3.43
N PRO A 35 14.11 3.82 -4.53
CA PRO A 35 13.45 3.30 -5.72
C PRO A 35 14.09 1.98 -6.18
N GLY A 36 13.27 1.01 -6.58
CA GLY A 36 13.72 -0.34 -6.91
C GLY A 36 13.86 -1.29 -5.71
N THR A 37 13.62 -0.83 -4.48
CA THR A 37 13.49 -1.73 -3.32
C THR A 37 12.30 -2.66 -3.52
N LEU A 38 12.51 -3.96 -3.41
CA LEU A 38 11.44 -4.96 -3.49
C LEU A 38 10.59 -4.92 -2.20
N MET A 39 9.29 -4.75 -2.35
CA MET A 39 8.32 -4.73 -1.26
C MET A 39 7.24 -5.79 -1.50
N ILE A 40 6.68 -6.33 -0.41
CA ILE A 40 5.51 -7.21 -0.45
C ILE A 40 4.39 -6.58 0.39
N LYS A 41 3.19 -6.48 -0.19
CA LYS A 41 1.97 -5.98 0.46
C LYS A 41 0.75 -6.75 -0.05
N GLU A 42 -0.32 -6.75 0.73
CA GLU A 42 -1.62 -7.31 0.36
C GLU A 42 -2.40 -6.28 -0.48
N VAL A 43 -3.05 -6.73 -1.55
CA VAL A 43 -3.96 -5.94 -2.37
C VAL A 43 -5.29 -5.81 -1.64
N ARG A 44 -5.68 -4.58 -1.31
CA ARG A 44 -6.90 -4.27 -0.55
C ARG A 44 -7.99 -3.63 -1.39
N ALA A 45 -7.66 -3.10 -2.56
CA ALA A 45 -8.64 -2.58 -3.51
C ALA A 45 -8.06 -2.57 -4.93
N THR A 46 -8.95 -2.66 -5.91
CA THR A 46 -8.64 -2.75 -7.34
C THR A 46 -9.44 -1.72 -8.15
N ALA A 47 -9.27 -1.70 -9.47
CA ALA A 47 -9.99 -0.81 -10.37
C ALA A 47 -11.50 -0.76 -10.08
N GLY A 48 -12.07 0.46 -10.07
CA GLY A 48 -13.48 0.71 -9.76
C GLY A 48 -13.81 0.89 -8.27
N ASP A 49 -12.94 0.46 -7.35
CA ASP A 49 -13.15 0.70 -5.92
C ASP A 49 -12.94 2.18 -5.56
N ARG A 50 -13.84 2.71 -4.72
CA ARG A 50 -13.73 4.05 -4.16
C ARG A 50 -12.91 4.02 -2.87
N ILE A 51 -11.77 4.69 -2.89
CA ILE A 51 -10.91 4.94 -1.73
C ILE A 51 -11.23 6.30 -1.15
N ARG A 52 -11.50 6.36 0.15
CA ARG A 52 -11.62 7.62 0.89
C ARG A 52 -10.79 7.54 2.16
N ILE A 53 -9.94 8.54 2.39
CA ILE A 53 -9.33 8.79 3.69
C ILE A 53 -9.91 10.12 4.17
N GLU A 54 -10.55 10.10 5.33
CA GLU A 54 -11.17 11.29 5.91
C GLU A 54 -10.90 11.28 7.42
N LYS A 55 -10.40 12.41 7.94
CA LYS A 55 -10.04 12.54 9.36
C LYS A 55 -9.09 11.42 9.82
N GLY A 56 -8.21 11.00 8.91
CA GLY A 56 -7.24 9.94 9.15
C GLY A 56 -7.79 8.51 9.22
N GLN A 57 -9.07 8.27 8.90
CA GLN A 57 -9.63 6.91 8.75
C GLN A 57 -9.83 6.60 7.27
N MET A 58 -9.41 5.40 6.85
CA MET A 58 -9.60 4.91 5.48
C MET A 58 -10.89 4.10 5.34
N PHE A 59 -11.52 4.25 4.18
CA PHE A 59 -12.72 3.55 3.73
C PHE A 59 -12.51 3.03 2.30
N ILE A 60 -13.07 1.84 2.02
CA ILE A 60 -13.20 1.28 0.66
C ILE A 60 -14.68 1.05 0.42
N ASN A 61 -15.23 1.67 -0.63
CA ASN A 61 -16.67 1.60 -0.95
C ASN A 61 -17.55 1.90 0.27
N ASP A 62 -17.16 2.94 1.02
CA ASP A 62 -17.79 3.42 2.27
C ASP A 62 -17.73 2.47 3.48
N ALA A 63 -17.09 1.31 3.37
CA ALA A 63 -16.78 0.43 4.50
C ALA A 63 -15.45 0.81 5.15
N GLU A 64 -15.41 0.86 6.49
CA GLU A 64 -14.16 1.07 7.24
C GLU A 64 -13.16 -0.07 6.99
N VAL A 65 -11.89 0.29 6.86
CA VAL A 65 -10.81 -0.66 6.61
C VAL A 65 -10.06 -0.94 7.91
N ASP A 66 -9.89 -2.23 8.24
CA ASP A 66 -9.00 -2.66 9.31
C ASP A 66 -7.57 -2.19 9.08
N TYR A 67 -6.93 -1.68 10.12
CA TYR A 67 -5.63 -0.99 10.02
C TYR A 67 -5.64 0.20 9.04
N GLY A 68 -6.81 0.71 8.67
CA GLY A 68 -6.98 1.84 7.75
C GLY A 68 -6.65 3.19 8.37
N ARG A 69 -6.50 3.27 9.69
CA ARG A 69 -6.17 4.52 10.38
C ARG A 69 -4.75 4.96 10.06
N ILE A 70 -4.57 6.26 9.80
CA ILE A 70 -3.27 6.91 9.71
C ILE A 70 -2.63 6.90 11.09
N ASP A 71 -1.44 6.31 11.17
CA ASP A 71 -0.74 6.13 12.44
C ASP A 71 0.09 7.37 12.78
N PRO A 72 -0.12 8.03 13.94
CA PRO A 72 0.60 9.24 14.33
C PRO A 72 2.13 9.07 14.38
N GLU A 73 2.63 7.88 14.71
CA GLU A 73 4.08 7.62 14.73
C GLU A 73 4.67 7.62 13.31
N VAL A 74 3.93 7.09 12.34
CA VAL A 74 4.34 7.13 10.93
C VAL A 74 4.29 8.57 10.41
N VAL A 75 3.24 9.33 10.76
CA VAL A 75 3.15 10.76 10.42
C VAL A 75 4.33 11.53 10.98
N SER A 76 4.63 11.38 12.28
CA SER A 76 5.75 12.09 12.91
C SER A 76 7.09 11.81 12.22
N LYS A 77 7.34 10.55 11.83
CA LYS A 77 8.54 10.20 11.04
C LYS A 77 8.54 10.87 9.67
N ILE A 78 7.39 10.95 9.00
CA ILE A 78 7.25 11.65 7.71
C ILE A 78 7.55 13.13 7.86
N GLU A 79 6.99 13.79 8.87
CA GLU A 79 7.20 15.21 9.12
C GLU A 79 8.67 15.52 9.45
N GLU A 80 9.29 14.72 10.32
CA GLU A 80 10.69 14.88 10.71
C GLU A 80 11.62 14.84 9.49
N LYS A 81 11.38 13.91 8.57
CA LYS A 81 12.25 13.67 7.41
C LYS A 81 11.94 14.57 6.23
N LYS A 82 10.66 14.77 5.90
CA LYS A 82 10.24 15.58 4.74
C LYS A 82 10.09 17.07 5.07
N LYS A 83 10.15 17.46 6.35
CA LYS A 83 10.00 18.85 6.82
C LYS A 83 8.67 19.50 6.38
N VAL A 84 7.63 18.69 6.26
CA VAL A 84 6.27 19.11 5.87
C VAL A 84 5.24 18.36 6.72
N THR A 85 4.09 18.98 6.97
CA THR A 85 2.92 18.33 7.57
C THR A 85 1.96 17.91 6.46
N PRO A 86 1.96 16.63 6.04
CA PRO A 86 1.09 16.16 4.97
C PRO A 86 -0.36 16.02 5.46
N SER A 87 -1.31 16.46 4.63
CA SER A 87 -2.68 15.96 4.73
C SER A 87 -2.77 14.61 4.02
N PHE A 88 -3.41 13.64 4.67
CA PHE A 88 -3.68 12.33 4.08
C PHE A 88 -5.10 12.20 3.54
N ASP A 89 -5.98 13.14 3.90
CA ASP A 89 -7.36 13.14 3.48
C ASP A 89 -7.44 13.23 1.95
N ARG A 90 -8.14 12.27 1.34
CA ARG A 90 -8.23 12.11 -0.10
C ARG A 90 -9.44 11.26 -0.46
N GLU A 91 -9.92 11.43 -1.67
CA GLU A 91 -10.96 10.58 -2.24
C GLU A 91 -10.65 10.32 -3.71
N MET A 92 -10.76 9.06 -4.13
CA MET A 92 -10.55 8.65 -5.52
C MET A 92 -11.27 7.35 -5.82
N VAL A 93 -11.59 7.14 -7.10
CA VAL A 93 -11.91 5.81 -7.63
C VAL A 93 -10.64 5.27 -8.28
N LEU A 94 -10.26 4.03 -7.99
CA LEU A 94 -9.08 3.43 -8.60
C LEU A 94 -9.30 3.23 -10.09
N GLU A 95 -8.35 3.71 -10.88
CA GLU A 95 -8.30 3.49 -12.32
C GLU A 95 -7.91 2.05 -12.66
N GLU A 96 -8.11 1.66 -13.91
CA GLU A 96 -7.60 0.40 -14.45
C GLU A 96 -6.10 0.24 -14.17
N MET A 97 -5.68 -0.98 -13.86
CA MET A 97 -4.29 -1.33 -13.56
C MET A 97 -3.68 -0.60 -12.34
N ARG A 98 -4.51 0.01 -11.49
CA ARG A 98 -4.09 0.58 -10.20
C ARG A 98 -4.55 -0.29 -9.04
N PHE A 99 -3.68 -0.44 -8.05
CA PHE A 99 -3.93 -1.28 -6.89
C PHE A 99 -3.63 -0.52 -5.60
N TRP A 100 -4.53 -0.62 -4.64
CA TRP A 100 -4.27 -0.14 -3.29
C TRP A 100 -3.71 -1.28 -2.45
N VAL A 101 -2.50 -1.11 -1.90
CA VAL A 101 -1.83 -2.18 -1.17
C VAL A 101 -1.52 -1.79 0.26
N MET A 102 -1.72 -2.70 1.21
CA MET A 102 -1.53 -2.46 2.63
C MET A 102 -0.80 -3.62 3.33
N GLY A 103 -0.23 -3.33 4.50
CA GLY A 103 0.06 -4.39 5.46
C GLY A 103 -1.00 -4.49 6.54
N ASN A 104 -0.94 -5.58 7.29
CA ASN A 104 -1.90 -5.90 8.35
C ASN A 104 -1.48 -5.40 9.75
N GLN A 105 -0.76 -4.28 9.82
CA GLN A 105 -0.35 -3.67 11.10
C GLN A 105 -0.45 -2.14 11.01
N PRO A 106 -0.87 -1.45 12.10
CA PRO A 106 -1.12 0.00 12.08
C PRO A 106 0.04 0.82 11.51
N ARG A 107 1.27 0.51 11.95
CA ARG A 107 2.50 1.25 11.60
C ARG A 107 3.12 0.86 10.27
N THR A 108 2.45 0.04 9.46
CA THR A 108 2.99 -0.34 8.15
C THR A 108 3.02 0.88 7.23
N PHE A 109 4.15 1.12 6.57
CA PHE A 109 4.25 2.14 5.51
C PHE A 109 3.78 1.55 4.17
N ASP A 110 2.61 2.00 3.70
CA ASP A 110 1.88 1.45 2.57
C ASP A 110 0.99 2.51 1.87
N SER A 111 0.06 2.09 0.98
CA SER A 111 -0.72 3.01 0.13
C SER A 111 -1.48 4.11 0.87
N ARG A 112 -1.77 3.93 2.17
CA ARG A 112 -2.30 5.00 3.03
C ARG A 112 -1.48 6.28 2.98
N TYR A 113 -0.16 6.15 2.85
CA TYR A 113 0.77 7.28 2.91
C TYR A 113 1.21 7.77 1.52
N TRP A 114 1.31 6.87 0.54
CA TRP A 114 1.89 7.18 -0.78
C TRP A 114 0.98 6.86 -1.98
N GLY A 115 -0.26 6.41 -1.76
CA GLY A 115 -1.27 6.17 -2.80
C GLY A 115 -1.16 4.80 -3.48
N PRO A 116 -1.89 4.58 -4.59
CA PRO A 116 -1.90 3.28 -5.26
C PRO A 116 -0.59 2.97 -6.00
N ILE A 117 -0.30 1.69 -6.21
CA ILE A 117 0.71 1.22 -7.15
C ILE A 117 0.09 0.97 -8.53
N SER A 118 0.95 0.91 -9.55
CA SER A 118 0.61 0.51 -10.92
C SER A 118 1.00 -0.94 -11.20
N SER A 119 0.34 -1.59 -12.15
CA SER A 119 0.73 -2.93 -12.63
C SER A 119 2.18 -3.00 -13.09
N GLU A 120 2.73 -1.92 -13.66
CA GLU A 120 4.12 -1.86 -14.11
C GLU A 120 5.14 -1.92 -12.97
N GLN A 121 4.71 -1.66 -11.72
CA GLN A 121 5.58 -1.81 -10.55
C GLN A 121 5.66 -3.28 -10.09
N ILE A 122 4.70 -4.12 -10.50
CA ILE A 122 4.53 -5.48 -9.99
C ILE A 122 5.53 -6.42 -10.67
N VAL A 123 6.27 -7.15 -9.83
CA VAL A 123 7.23 -8.18 -10.22
C VAL A 123 6.57 -9.54 -10.35
N GLY A 124 5.57 -9.82 -9.51
CA GLY A 124 4.79 -11.05 -9.53
C GLY A 124 4.01 -11.29 -8.24
N GLN A 125 3.19 -12.34 -8.24
CA GLN A 125 2.50 -12.88 -7.07
C GLN A 125 3.48 -13.33 -5.99
N ALA A 126 3.17 -13.05 -4.73
CA ALA A 126 3.97 -13.43 -3.58
C ALA A 126 3.16 -14.34 -2.66
N TYR A 127 3.46 -15.63 -2.65
CA TYR A 127 2.73 -16.61 -1.85
C TYR A 127 3.35 -16.73 -0.45
N PRO A 128 2.62 -16.38 0.64
CA PRO A 128 3.12 -16.57 2.00
C PRO A 128 3.20 -18.06 2.33
N LEU A 129 4.27 -18.49 2.99
CA LEU A 129 4.46 -19.88 3.41
C LEU A 129 4.27 -20.06 4.93
N PHE A 130 5.01 -19.32 5.74
CA PHE A 130 4.93 -19.32 7.22
C PHE A 130 5.61 -18.08 7.82
#